data_AF-A0AAD8YRW5-F1
#
_entry.id   AF-A0AAD8YRW5-F1
#
_cell.length_a   1.000
_cell.length_b   1.000
_cell.length_c   1.000
_cell.angle_alpha   90.00
_cell.angle_beta   90.00
_cell.angle_gamma   90.00
#
_symmetry.space_group_name_H-M   'P 1'
#
loop_
_entity.id
_entity.type
_entity.pdbx_description
1 polymer ?
#
loop_
_entity_poly.entity_id
_entity_poly.type
_entity_poly.pdbx_seq_one_letter_code
_entity_poly.pdbx_strand_id
1 'polypeptide(L)'
;MLDLEVVPERSLGNEQWEFSLGMPLAQAISILQKHCRVIRNVQVLYSEQVIEVYDLSKVKLKYCGVHFNSQAIAPTIEQIDQSFGATHPGVYNAAEQLFHLNFRGLSFSFQLDSWSEAPKYEGKSSSKSVCV
;
A
#
# COMPACT_ATOMS: atom_id res chain seq x y z
N MET A 1 -13.99 -0.15 10.73
CA MET A 1 -12.69 -0.20 10.06
C MET A 1 -12.94 -0.53 8.60
N LEU A 2 -12.30 0.18 7.67
CA LEU A 2 -12.51 -0.01 6.23
C LEU A 2 -11.73 -1.24 5.76
N ASP A 3 -12.36 -2.15 5.03
CA ASP A 3 -11.73 -3.34 4.45
C ASP A 3 -11.59 -3.14 2.95
N LEU A 4 -10.36 -3.18 2.43
CA LEU A 4 -10.00 -2.75 1.08
C LEU A 4 -9.03 -3.74 0.40
N GLU A 5 -9.34 -4.10 -0.83
CA GLU A 5 -8.43 -4.74 -1.79
C GLU A 5 -7.55 -3.68 -2.45
N VAL A 6 -6.25 -3.95 -2.43
CA VAL A 6 -5.26 -3.23 -3.23
C VAL A 6 -5.05 -4.01 -4.52
N VAL A 7 -5.29 -3.38 -5.68
CA VAL A 7 -4.95 -3.94 -6.98
C VAL A 7 -3.92 -2.99 -7.62
N PRO A 8 -2.62 -3.34 -7.61
CA PRO A 8 -1.57 -2.48 -8.15
C PRO A 8 -1.89 -2.01 -9.56
N GLU A 9 -1.57 -0.75 -9.84
CA GLU A 9 -1.82 -0.07 -11.13
C GLU A 9 -3.28 0.07 -11.57
N ARG A 10 -4.22 -0.42 -10.76
CA ARG A 10 -5.62 -0.47 -11.14
C ARG A 10 -6.50 0.25 -10.14
N SER A 11 -6.48 -0.15 -8.88
CA SER A 11 -7.46 0.33 -7.92
C SER A 11 -7.19 0.05 -6.44
N LEU A 12 -7.92 0.77 -5.60
CA LEU A 12 -8.09 0.55 -4.17
C LEU A 12 -9.59 0.58 -3.85
N GLY A 13 -10.14 -0.51 -3.31
CA GLY A 13 -11.59 -0.56 -3.11
C GLY A 13 -12.11 -1.83 -2.46
N ASN A 14 -13.42 -1.98 -2.44
CA ASN A 14 -14.13 -3.19 -2.03
C ASN A 14 -15.37 -3.39 -2.90
N GLU A 15 -16.24 -4.32 -2.52
CA GLU A 15 -17.46 -4.66 -3.29
C GLU A 15 -18.45 -3.49 -3.41
N GLN A 16 -18.36 -2.49 -2.54
CA GLN A 16 -19.29 -1.35 -2.52
C GLN A 16 -18.78 -0.16 -3.33
N TRP A 17 -17.46 0.06 -3.35
CA TRP A 17 -16.85 1.19 -4.04
C TRP A 17 -15.38 0.91 -4.37
N GLU A 18 -14.89 1.59 -5.40
CA GLU A 18 -13.52 1.44 -5.89
C GLU A 18 -12.96 2.80 -6.33
N PHE A 19 -11.77 3.16 -5.84
CA PHE A 19 -10.96 4.21 -6.44
C PHE A 19 -10.07 3.57 -7.50
N SER A 20 -10.31 3.87 -8.76
CA SER A 20 -9.49 3.40 -9.88
C SER A 20 -8.45 4.44 -10.28
N LEU A 21 -7.28 3.99 -10.72
CA LEU A 21 -6.26 4.85 -11.31
C LEU A 21 -6.83 5.56 -12.56
N GLY A 22 -6.61 6.87 -12.67
CA GLY A 22 -7.18 7.70 -13.74
C GLY A 22 -8.64 8.12 -13.52
N MET A 23 -9.26 7.76 -12.39
CA MET A 23 -10.61 8.25 -12.04
C MET A 23 -10.62 9.79 -11.94
N PRO A 24 -11.59 10.48 -12.58
CA PRO A 24 -11.76 11.90 -12.38
C PRO A 24 -12.02 12.23 -10.90
N LEU A 25 -11.37 13.27 -10.37
CA LEU A 25 -11.50 13.66 -8.96
C LEU A 25 -12.96 13.83 -8.53
N ALA A 26 -13.82 14.35 -9.41
CA ALA A 26 -15.26 14.50 -9.15
C ALA A 26 -15.95 13.16 -8.86
N GLN A 27 -15.56 12.08 -9.55
CA GLN A 27 -16.08 10.75 -9.32
C GLN A 27 -15.59 10.18 -7.98
N ALA A 28 -14.30 10.41 -7.63
CA ALA A 28 -13.78 10.05 -6.32
C ALA A 28 -14.52 10.78 -5.19
N ILE A 29 -14.78 12.08 -5.35
CA ILE A 29 -15.58 12.88 -4.41
C ILE A 29 -17.01 12.31 -4.29
N SER A 30 -17.63 11.90 -5.41
CA SER A 30 -18.96 11.29 -5.37
C SER A 30 -18.99 10.00 -4.54
N ILE A 31 -17.97 9.16 -4.67
CA ILE A 31 -17.81 7.96 -3.84
C ILE A 31 -17.70 8.35 -2.36
N LEU A 32 -16.85 9.32 -2.04
CA LEU A 32 -16.66 9.82 -0.66
C LEU A 32 -17.97 10.36 -0.06
N GLN A 33 -18.73 11.13 -0.83
CA GLN A 33 -20.02 11.66 -0.41
C GLN A 33 -21.04 10.55 -0.12
N LYS A 34 -21.12 9.54 -1.00
CA LYS A 34 -22.03 8.39 -0.84
C LYS A 34 -21.67 7.53 0.37
N HIS A 35 -20.39 7.38 0.69
CA HIS A 35 -19.89 6.49 1.76
C HIS A 35 -19.34 7.23 3.00
N CYS A 36 -19.75 8.50 3.21
CA CYS A 36 -19.24 9.37 4.27
C CYS A 36 -19.43 8.85 5.71
N ARG A 37 -20.35 7.89 5.94
CA ARG A 37 -20.55 7.26 7.26
C ARG A 37 -19.42 6.31 7.63
N VAL A 38 -18.77 5.71 6.63
CA VAL A 38 -17.71 4.70 6.79
C VAL A 38 -16.34 5.32 6.53
N ILE A 39 -16.22 6.11 5.46
CA ILE A 39 -14.98 6.83 5.11
C ILE A 39 -14.99 8.19 5.82
N ARG A 40 -14.30 8.27 6.96
CA ARG A 40 -14.21 9.48 7.79
C ARG A 40 -12.80 10.06 7.73
N ASN A 41 -12.69 11.39 7.81
CA ASN A 41 -11.43 12.12 7.83
C ASN A 41 -10.54 11.86 6.60
N VAL A 42 -11.07 12.10 5.41
CA VAL A 42 -10.29 12.02 4.17
C VAL A 42 -9.48 13.28 3.98
N GLN A 43 -8.16 13.12 3.92
CA GLN A 43 -7.25 14.18 3.50
C GLN A 43 -6.86 13.93 2.05
N VAL A 44 -7.09 14.93 1.18
CA VAL A 44 -6.66 14.89 -0.21
C VAL A 44 -5.38 15.72 -0.31
N LEU A 45 -4.27 15.05 -0.58
CA LEU A 45 -3.00 15.69 -0.89
C LEU A 45 -2.83 15.66 -2.42
N TYR A 46 -2.49 16.79 -3.02
CA TYR A 46 -2.11 16.81 -4.43
C TYR A 46 -0.68 16.31 -4.53
N SER A 47 -0.50 15.09 -5.00
CA SER A 47 0.75 14.55 -5.50
C SER A 47 0.51 14.15 -6.94
N GLU A 48 1.44 14.48 -7.83
CA GLU A 48 1.30 14.13 -9.25
C GLU A 48 1.31 12.61 -9.49
N GLN A 49 1.63 11.80 -8.47
CA GLN A 49 2.04 10.40 -8.68
C GLN A 49 1.51 9.38 -7.66
N VAL A 50 1.02 9.75 -6.47
CA VAL A 50 0.70 8.77 -5.40
C VAL A 50 -0.56 9.08 -4.58
N ILE A 51 -1.24 8.01 -4.14
CA ILE A 51 -2.25 8.03 -3.07
C ILE A 51 -1.58 7.46 -1.82
N GLU A 52 -1.60 8.20 -0.72
CA GLU A 52 -0.95 7.82 0.53
C GLU A 52 -1.96 7.44 1.61
N VAL A 53 -1.66 6.36 2.33
CA VAL A 53 -2.45 5.89 3.48
C VAL A 53 -1.61 6.04 4.74
N TYR A 54 -1.94 7.05 5.55
CA TYR A 54 -1.14 7.44 6.72
C TYR A 54 -1.45 6.66 8.00
N ASP A 55 -2.70 6.22 8.19
CA ASP A 55 -3.13 5.56 9.41
C ASP A 55 -3.63 4.15 9.12
N LEU A 56 -2.69 3.20 9.16
CA LEU A 56 -2.94 1.79 8.92
C LEU A 56 -3.84 1.14 9.98
N SER A 57 -4.01 1.75 11.16
CA SER A 57 -4.91 1.22 12.21
C SER A 57 -6.40 1.37 11.88
N LYS A 58 -6.72 2.26 10.92
CA LYS A 58 -8.10 2.57 10.49
C LYS A 58 -8.53 1.80 9.25
N VAL A 59 -7.63 1.03 8.65
CA VAL A 59 -7.87 0.26 7.43
C VAL A 59 -7.42 -1.19 7.62
N LYS A 60 -8.11 -2.10 6.95
CA LYS A 60 -7.63 -3.45 6.65
C LYS A 60 -7.30 -3.47 5.17
N LEU A 61 -6.10 -3.93 4.84
CA LEU A 61 -5.64 -4.01 3.47
C LEU A 61 -5.38 -5.48 3.13
N LYS A 62 -5.86 -5.88 1.97
CA LYS A 62 -5.68 -7.21 1.41
C LYS A 62 -5.18 -7.13 -0.03
N TYR A 63 -4.41 -8.15 -0.40
CA TYR A 63 -3.90 -8.38 -1.74
C TYR A 63 -4.08 -9.84 -2.11
N CYS A 64 -4.66 -10.13 -3.27
CA CYS A 64 -5.06 -11.47 -3.69
C CYS A 64 -5.90 -12.19 -2.62
N GLY A 65 -6.77 -11.45 -1.92
CA GLY A 65 -7.61 -11.97 -0.84
C GLY A 65 -6.89 -12.26 0.49
N VAL A 66 -5.59 -12.00 0.61
CA VAL A 66 -4.82 -12.20 1.85
C VAL A 66 -4.58 -10.85 2.53
N HIS A 67 -4.89 -10.77 3.82
CA HIS A 67 -4.65 -9.56 4.61
C HIS A 67 -3.16 -9.38 4.90
N PHE A 68 -2.62 -8.21 4.55
CA PHE A 68 -1.27 -7.81 4.90
C PHE A 68 -1.23 -6.68 5.95
N ASN A 69 -2.37 -6.01 6.19
CA ASN A 69 -2.53 -5.04 7.27
C ASN A 69 -3.91 -5.19 7.93
N SER A 70 -3.96 -5.23 9.25
CA SER A 70 -5.18 -5.20 10.07
C SER A 70 -4.85 -4.85 11.54
N GLN A 71 -5.87 -4.70 12.40
CA GLN A 71 -5.66 -4.52 13.85
C GLN A 71 -4.85 -5.64 14.53
N ALA A 72 -4.83 -6.85 13.95
CA ALA A 72 -4.09 -7.98 14.50
C ALA A 72 -2.74 -8.21 13.80
N ILE A 73 -2.50 -7.57 12.64
CA ILE A 73 -1.37 -7.85 11.76
C ILE A 73 -0.84 -6.52 11.22
N ALA A 74 0.34 -6.12 11.66
CA ALA A 74 1.06 -5.00 11.05
C ALA A 74 1.83 -5.50 9.82
N PRO A 75 1.91 -4.71 8.73
CA PRO A 75 2.69 -5.09 7.57
C PRO A 75 4.18 -5.15 7.94
N THR A 76 4.84 -6.26 7.60
CA THR A 76 6.30 -6.40 7.73
C THR A 76 6.97 -6.39 6.37
N ILE A 77 8.26 -6.03 6.34
CA ILE A 77 9.08 -6.01 5.12
C ILE A 77 9.04 -7.37 4.43
N GLU A 78 9.23 -8.47 5.18
CA GLU A 78 9.27 -9.83 4.63
C GLU A 78 7.92 -10.26 4.07
N GLN A 79 6.83 -9.92 4.75
CA GLN A 79 5.48 -10.28 4.30
C GLN A 79 5.15 -9.56 3.00
N ILE A 80 5.47 -8.27 2.89
CA ILE A 80 5.22 -7.48 1.70
C ILE A 80 6.08 -7.98 0.53
N ASP A 81 7.38 -8.21 0.75
CA ASP A 81 8.27 -8.76 -0.28
C ASP A 81 7.76 -10.09 -0.84
N GLN A 82 7.36 -11.01 0.06
CA GLN A 82 6.86 -12.33 -0.34
C GLN A 82 5.51 -12.26 -1.06
N SER A 83 4.66 -11.30 -0.71
CA SER A 83 3.30 -11.19 -1.24
C SER A 83 3.26 -10.51 -2.61
N PHE A 84 4.04 -9.44 -2.80
CA PHE A 84 4.02 -8.65 -4.03
C PHE A 84 5.12 -9.05 -5.01
N GLY A 85 6.20 -9.69 -4.53
CA GLY A 85 7.32 -10.17 -5.34
C GLY A 85 8.21 -9.04 -5.82
N ALA A 86 9.28 -8.71 -5.06
CA ALA A 86 10.15 -7.59 -5.40
C ALA A 86 10.76 -7.75 -6.79
N THR A 87 10.50 -6.76 -7.64
CA THR A 87 11.16 -6.61 -8.96
C THR A 87 12.42 -5.75 -8.86
N HIS A 88 12.59 -5.03 -7.74
CA HIS A 88 13.71 -4.14 -7.44
C HIS A 88 14.17 -4.35 -6.00
N PRO A 89 15.48 -4.25 -5.72
CA PRO A 89 15.97 -4.28 -4.34
C PRO A 89 15.37 -3.13 -3.52
N GLY A 90 15.10 -3.38 -2.25
CA GLY A 90 14.64 -2.33 -1.35
C GLY A 90 15.68 -1.21 -1.19
N VAL A 91 15.21 0.03 -1.08
CA VAL A 91 16.04 1.24 -1.05
C VAL A 91 15.88 1.93 0.29
N TYR A 92 16.98 2.17 1.00
CA TYR A 92 16.97 2.93 2.25
C TYR A 92 17.32 4.39 2.02
N ASN A 93 16.45 5.28 2.49
CA ASN A 93 16.68 6.71 2.54
C ASN A 93 17.12 7.13 3.95
N ALA A 94 18.40 7.43 4.12
CA ALA A 94 18.94 7.87 5.40
C ALA A 94 18.44 9.26 5.84
N ALA A 95 18.04 10.13 4.91
CA ALA A 95 17.52 11.46 5.26
C ALA A 95 16.14 11.37 5.92
N GLU A 96 15.33 10.40 5.50
CA GLU A 96 13.97 10.18 6.01
C GLU A 96 13.87 9.03 7.00
N GLN A 97 14.95 8.25 7.19
CA GLN A 97 14.96 7.01 7.98
C GLN A 97 13.89 6.01 7.50
N LEU A 98 13.65 5.99 6.19
CA LEU A 98 12.65 5.14 5.55
C LEU A 98 13.31 4.08 4.67
N PHE A 99 12.81 2.86 4.77
CA PHE A 99 13.10 1.78 3.84
C PHE A 99 11.93 1.59 2.88
N HIS A 100 12.19 1.69 1.59
CA HIS A 100 11.20 1.63 0.54
C HIS A 100 11.26 0.29 -0.21
N LEU A 101 10.12 -0.38 -0.31
CA LEU A 101 9.88 -1.47 -1.25
C LEU A 101 9.01 -0.95 -2.39
N ASN A 102 9.53 -1.02 -3.62
CA ASN A 102 8.85 -0.51 -4.80
C ASN A 102 8.38 -1.64 -5.70
N PHE A 103 7.11 -1.57 -6.08
CA PHE A 103 6.42 -2.46 -7.00
C PHE A 103 5.76 -1.62 -8.10
N ARG A 104 5.33 -2.24 -9.19
CA ARG A 104 4.61 -1.53 -10.26
C ARG A 104 3.33 -0.89 -9.69
N GLY A 105 3.27 0.44 -9.68
CA GLY A 105 2.14 1.23 -9.16
C GLY A 105 1.87 1.15 -7.66
N LEU A 106 2.82 0.65 -6.85
CA LEU A 106 2.68 0.56 -5.40
C LEU A 106 4.03 0.67 -4.69
N SER A 107 4.10 1.44 -3.62
CA SER A 107 5.29 1.57 -2.78
C SER A 107 4.92 1.42 -1.31
N PHE A 108 5.76 0.71 -0.56
CA PHE A 108 5.65 0.59 0.88
C PHE A 108 6.88 1.21 1.54
N SER A 109 6.64 2.07 2.53
CA SER A 109 7.70 2.76 3.26
C SER A 109 7.63 2.37 4.74
N PHE A 110 8.75 1.91 5.28
CA PHE A 110 8.88 1.48 6.67
C PHE A 110 9.88 2.38 7.39
N GLN A 111 9.50 2.91 8.55
CA GLN A 111 10.44 3.60 9.44
C GLN A 111 11.39 2.57 10.07
N LEU A 112 12.69 2.84 10.04
CA LEU A 112 13.71 2.03 10.68
C LEU A 112 14.54 2.90 11.63
N ASP A 113 14.85 2.37 12.81
CA ASP A 113 15.66 3.08 13.82
C ASP A 113 17.15 3.13 13.42
N SER A 114 17.62 2.17 12.60
CA SER A 114 18.95 2.18 11.98
C SER A 114 19.10 1.10 10.88
N TRP A 115 19.93 1.33 9.86
CA TRP A 115 20.25 0.33 8.81
C TRP A 115 20.87 -0.97 9.36
N SER A 116 21.36 -0.98 10.61
CA SER A 116 21.83 -2.19 11.30
C SER A 116 20.75 -3.27 11.46
N GLU A 117 19.47 -2.90 11.40
CA GLU A 117 18.33 -3.81 11.45
C GLU A 117 17.77 -4.18 10.07
N ALA A 118 18.36 -3.66 8.99
CA ALA A 118 17.95 -4.08 7.65
C ALA A 118 18.15 -5.61 7.57
N PRO A 119 17.07 -6.41 7.38
CA PRO A 119 17.22 -7.83 7.13
C PRO A 119 18.22 -7.94 5.99
N LYS A 120 19.14 -8.92 6.01
CA LYS A 120 20.13 -9.14 4.96
C LYS A 120 19.40 -9.32 3.61
N TYR A 121 19.10 -8.20 2.96
CA TYR A 121 18.26 -8.13 1.79
C TYR A 121 19.19 -8.28 0.60
N GLU A 122 19.74 -9.48 0.45
CA GLU A 122 20.29 -9.90 -0.82
C GLU A 122 19.08 -10.05 -1.73
N GLY A 123 18.87 -9.07 -2.62
CA GLY A 123 17.75 -9.04 -3.55
C GLY A 123 17.61 -10.39 -4.24
N LYS A 124 16.69 -11.23 -3.78
CA LYS A 124 16.40 -12.49 -4.42
C LYS A 124 15.61 -12.14 -5.67
N SER A 125 16.28 -12.18 -6.82
CA SER A 125 15.62 -12.27 -8.12
C SER A 125 14.82 -13.57 -8.16
N SER A 126 13.67 -13.60 -7.49
CA SER A 126 12.77 -14.73 -7.54
C SER A 126 11.85 -14.46 -8.73
N SER A 127 12.09 -15.18 -9.83
CA SER A 127 11.09 -15.40 -10.87
C SER A 127 9.90 -16.15 -10.27
N LYS A 128 9.12 -15.48 -9.43
CA LYS A 128 7.82 -15.97 -8.99
C LYS A 128 6.78 -15.30 -9.85
N SER A 129 5.93 -16.14 -10.42
CA SER A 129 4.72 -15.70 -11.10
C SER A 129 3.97 -14.78 -10.15
N VAL A 130 3.98 -13.48 -10.48
CA VAL A 130 3.04 -12.52 -9.91
C VAL A 130 1.66 -13.17 -10.07
N CYS A 131 0.89 -13.25 -8.99
CA CYS A 131 -0.52 -13.59 -9.11
C CYS A 131 -1.17 -12.47 -9.92
N VAL A 132 -1.32 -12.70 -11.23
CA VAL A 132 -2.09 -11.86 -12.15
C VAL A 132 -3.57 -12.16 -11.95
#